data_AF-A0A5C2HFW2-F1
#
_entry.id   AF-A0A5C2HFW2-F1
#
_cell.length_a   1.000
_cell.length_b   1.000
_cell.length_c   1.000
_cell.angle_alpha   90.00
_cell.angle_beta   90.00
_cell.angle_gamma   90.00
#
_symmetry.space_group_name_H-M   'P 1'
#
loop_
_entity.id
_entity.type
_entity.pdbx_description
1 polymer ?
#
loop_
_entity_poly.entity_id
_entity_poly.type
_entity_poly.pdbx_seq_one_letter_code
_entity_poly.pdbx_strand_id
1 'polypeptide(L)'
;MALKNKFNDFVKEIKEREIEYLVHFTPTLNLYSILEQKQLMSSSVLERLDIEQYDILDYVQFTDDVRYDDKRYINLSISSPNTFLFSKFMSKTANDMTINWCVLKIKPKHIYDLDTLKLFPNQTI
;
A
#
# COMPACT_ATOMS: atom_id res chain seq x y z
N MET A 1 20.93 -2.56 -4.07
CA MET A 1 19.71 -1.84 -3.68
C MET A 1 20.12 -0.47 -3.19
N ALA A 2 19.61 0.60 -3.79
CA ALA A 2 20.02 1.95 -3.45
C ALA A 2 19.21 2.46 -2.24
N LEU A 3 19.81 3.33 -1.43
CA LEU A 3 19.23 3.85 -0.19
C LEU A 3 18.92 5.34 -0.33
N LYS A 4 17.87 5.80 0.36
CA LYS A 4 17.54 7.22 0.47
C LYS A 4 18.63 7.98 1.24
N ASN A 5 18.78 9.26 0.91
CA ASN A 5 19.53 10.19 1.76
C ASN A 5 18.95 10.16 3.18
N LYS A 6 19.81 10.26 4.21
CA LYS A 6 19.43 10.12 5.63
C LYS A 6 18.95 8.71 6.04
N PHE A 7 19.42 7.65 5.38
CA PHE A 7 19.05 6.26 5.74
C PHE A 7 19.24 5.97 7.25
N ASN A 8 20.29 6.51 7.87
CA ASN A 8 20.54 6.36 9.31
C ASN A 8 19.40 6.91 10.17
N ASP A 9 18.79 8.04 9.76
CA ASP A 9 17.67 8.65 10.48
C ASP A 9 16.43 7.74 10.39
N PHE A 10 16.16 7.16 9.21
CA PHE A 10 15.07 6.19 9.06
C PHE A 10 15.29 4.91 9.88
N VAL A 11 16.50 4.37 9.88
CA VAL A 11 16.84 3.17 10.69
C VAL A 11 16.68 3.46 12.17
N LYS A 12 17.13 4.64 12.62
CA LYS A 12 16.94 5.11 13.99
C LYS A 12 15.45 5.20 14.32
N GLU A 13 14.65 5.85 13.49
CA GLU A 13 13.20 6.00 13.71
C GLU A 13 12.46 4.66 13.77
N ILE A 14 12.79 3.74 12.86
CA ILE A 14 12.24 2.36 12.84
C ILE A 14 12.53 1.66 14.15
N LYS A 15 13.76 1.80 14.67
CA LYS A 15 14.18 1.17 15.91
C LYS A 15 13.53 1.83 17.13
N GLU A 16 13.52 3.15 17.20
CA GLU A 16 12.97 3.92 18.33
C GLU A 16 11.45 3.76 18.47
N ARG A 17 10.74 3.61 17.34
CA ARG A 17 9.29 3.36 17.33
C ARG A 17 8.91 1.88 17.28
N GLU A 18 9.89 0.98 17.32
CA GLU A 18 9.66 -0.47 17.26
C GLU A 18 8.77 -0.86 16.06
N ILE A 19 9.08 -0.31 14.88
CA ILE A 19 8.34 -0.61 13.65
C ILE A 19 8.73 -2.01 13.18
N GLU A 20 7.90 -3.01 13.50
CA GLU A 20 8.14 -4.41 13.14
C GLU A 20 7.83 -4.70 11.67
N TYR A 21 6.75 -4.10 11.16
CA TYR A 21 6.28 -4.26 9.79
C TYR A 21 5.41 -3.09 9.35
N LEU A 22 5.37 -2.85 8.04
CA LEU A 22 4.35 -2.03 7.41
C LEU A 22 3.16 -2.92 7.06
N VAL A 23 1.96 -2.37 7.13
CA VAL A 23 0.71 -3.11 6.89
C VAL A 23 -0.07 -2.50 5.74
N HIS A 24 -0.45 -3.33 4.78
CA HIS A 24 -1.36 -2.96 3.68
C HIS A 24 -2.52 -3.96 3.65
N PHE A 25 -3.76 -3.48 3.77
CA PHE A 25 -4.93 -4.31 3.50
C PHE A 25 -5.40 -4.06 2.07
N THR A 26 -5.80 -5.12 1.37
CA THR A 26 -6.20 -5.06 -0.03
C THR A 26 -7.13 -6.23 -0.36
N PRO A 27 -8.04 -6.09 -1.34
CA PRO A 27 -8.78 -7.23 -1.86
C PRO A 27 -7.85 -8.35 -2.32
N THR A 28 -8.22 -9.61 -2.08
CA THR A 28 -7.41 -10.78 -2.46
C THR A 28 -7.17 -10.87 -3.96
N LEU A 29 -8.10 -10.34 -4.77
CA LEU A 29 -7.93 -10.24 -6.22
C LEU A 29 -6.65 -9.49 -6.59
N ASN A 30 -6.29 -8.45 -5.84
CA ASN A 30 -5.09 -7.64 -6.09
C ASN A 30 -3.79 -8.41 -5.85
N LEU A 31 -3.84 -9.59 -5.22
CA LEU A 31 -2.66 -10.43 -5.06
C LEU A 31 -2.13 -10.93 -6.41
N TYR A 32 -2.99 -11.13 -7.40
CA TYR A 32 -2.58 -11.56 -8.74
C TYR A 32 -1.67 -10.51 -9.39
N SER A 33 -2.12 -9.25 -9.45
CA SER A 33 -1.31 -8.16 -10.01
C SER A 33 -0.04 -7.92 -9.21
N ILE A 34 -0.06 -8.03 -7.88
CA ILE A 34 1.15 -7.91 -7.05
C ILE A 34 2.16 -9.01 -7.36
N LEU A 35 1.71 -10.26 -7.54
CA LEU A 35 2.59 -11.40 -7.82
C LEU A 35 3.18 -11.35 -9.23
N GLU A 36 2.34 -11.02 -10.22
CA GLU A 36 2.75 -10.88 -11.62
C GLU A 36 3.80 -9.78 -11.79
N GLN A 37 3.52 -8.61 -11.22
CA GLN A 37 4.36 -7.42 -11.36
C GLN A 37 5.54 -7.43 -10.37
N LYS A 38 5.52 -8.33 -9.37
CA LYS A 38 6.50 -8.47 -8.28
C LYS A 38 6.67 -7.19 -7.45
N GLN A 39 5.65 -6.33 -7.44
CA GLN A 39 5.65 -5.06 -6.74
C GLN A 39 4.24 -4.66 -6.31
N LEU A 40 4.15 -3.99 -5.17
CA LEU A 40 2.93 -3.30 -4.77
C LEU A 40 2.93 -1.91 -5.42
N MET A 41 1.94 -1.63 -6.26
CA MET A 41 1.85 -0.39 -7.03
C MET A 41 0.77 0.55 -6.50
N SER A 42 0.94 1.85 -6.73
CA SER A 42 -0.10 2.83 -6.42
C SER A 42 -1.21 2.83 -7.47
N SER A 43 -2.39 3.33 -7.09
CA SER A 43 -3.53 3.39 -8.00
C SER A 43 -3.20 4.18 -9.27
N SER A 44 -2.45 5.28 -9.16
CA SER A 44 -2.04 6.05 -10.35
C SER A 44 -1.16 5.25 -11.32
N VAL A 45 -0.35 4.30 -10.83
CA VAL A 45 0.49 3.44 -11.69
C VAL A 45 -0.38 2.39 -12.36
N LEU A 46 -1.28 1.75 -11.61
CA LEU A 46 -2.21 0.74 -12.13
C LEU A 46 -3.13 1.33 -13.21
N GLU A 47 -3.69 2.52 -12.96
CA GLU A 47 -4.52 3.26 -13.92
C GLU A 47 -3.76 3.60 -15.21
N ARG A 48 -2.45 3.89 -15.14
CA ARG A 48 -1.63 4.13 -16.35
C ARG A 48 -1.29 2.85 -17.09
N LEU A 49 -0.98 1.77 -16.36
CA LEU A 49 -0.65 0.48 -16.95
C LEU A 49 -1.82 -0.10 -17.71
N ASP A 50 -3.06 0.13 -17.28
CA ASP A 50 -4.26 -0.31 -18.01
C ASP A 50 -4.38 0.31 -19.41
N ILE A 51 -3.98 1.59 -19.54
CA ILE A 51 -3.96 2.28 -20.83
C ILE A 51 -2.92 1.64 -21.77
N GLU A 52 -1.85 1.05 -21.22
CA GLU A 52 -0.70 0.51 -21.97
C GLU A 52 -0.74 -1.02 -22.14
N GLN A 53 -1.41 -1.73 -21.23
CA GLN A 53 -1.60 -3.17 -21.17
C GLN A 53 -3.09 -3.42 -20.95
N TYR A 54 -3.80 -3.77 -22.02
CA TYR A 54 -5.15 -4.31 -21.92
C TYR A 54 -5.12 -5.46 -20.90
N ASP A 55 -6.04 -5.44 -19.92
CA ASP A 55 -6.37 -6.52 -18.97
C ASP A 55 -5.85 -6.37 -17.52
N ILE A 56 -5.11 -5.31 -17.13
CA ILE A 56 -4.67 -5.21 -15.72
C ILE A 56 -5.80 -4.85 -14.74
N LEU A 57 -6.81 -4.09 -15.18
CA LEU A 57 -7.95 -3.75 -14.32
C LEU A 57 -8.84 -4.94 -13.98
N ASP A 58 -8.82 -6.01 -14.78
CA ASP A 58 -9.55 -7.24 -14.48
C ASP A 58 -9.01 -7.94 -13.21
N TYR A 59 -7.78 -7.60 -12.81
CA TYR A 59 -7.09 -8.15 -11.64
C TYR A 59 -6.85 -7.11 -10.54
N VAL A 60 -7.54 -5.97 -10.61
CA VAL A 60 -7.41 -4.88 -9.64
C VAL A 60 -8.77 -4.37 -9.20
N GLN A 61 -9.02 -4.48 -7.91
CA GLN A 61 -10.11 -3.83 -7.20
C GLN A 61 -9.57 -2.64 -6.40
N PHE A 62 -9.93 -1.42 -6.79
CA PHE A 62 -9.64 -0.23 -6.00
C PHE A 62 -10.53 -0.18 -4.74
N THR A 63 -9.95 0.26 -3.62
CA THR A 63 -10.64 0.31 -2.32
C THR A 63 -11.54 1.53 -2.18
N ASP A 64 -11.21 2.61 -2.89
CA ASP A 64 -11.85 3.92 -2.77
C ASP A 64 -12.27 4.43 -4.15
N ASP A 65 -13.54 4.86 -4.26
CA ASP A 65 -14.05 5.48 -5.49
C ASP A 65 -13.39 6.84 -5.75
N VAL A 66 -13.08 7.56 -4.67
CA VAL A 66 -12.48 8.90 -4.70
C VAL A 66 -11.38 9.01 -3.65
N ARG A 67 -10.19 9.43 -4.10
CA ARG A 67 -9.10 9.87 -3.22
C ARG A 67 -8.78 11.33 -3.50
N TYR A 68 -8.60 12.12 -2.44
CA TYR A 68 -8.25 13.54 -2.53
C TYR A 68 -6.74 13.78 -2.60
N ASP A 69 -5.94 12.71 -2.58
CA ASP A 69 -4.54 12.78 -2.99
C ASP A 69 -4.40 12.43 -4.47
N ASP A 70 -3.24 12.69 -5.04
CA ASP A 70 -2.90 12.40 -6.43
C ASP A 70 -2.79 10.90 -6.77
N LYS A 71 -3.24 10.01 -5.87
CA LYS A 71 -3.18 8.55 -6.00
C LYS A 71 -1.77 7.99 -6.24
N ARG A 72 -0.71 8.79 -6.06
CA ARG A 72 0.68 8.35 -6.30
C ARG A 72 1.20 7.46 -5.18
N TYR A 73 0.61 7.55 -3.98
CA TYR A 73 1.08 6.86 -2.79
C TYR A 73 0.21 5.64 -2.44
N ILE A 74 0.88 4.61 -1.91
CA ILE A 74 0.25 3.43 -1.33
C ILE A 74 0.02 3.69 0.16
N ASN A 75 -1.20 3.42 0.62
CA ASN A 75 -1.53 3.54 2.04
C ASN A 75 -0.94 2.38 2.82
N LEU A 76 -0.04 2.70 3.76
CA LEU A 76 0.60 1.75 4.67
C LEU A 76 0.35 2.19 6.11
N SER A 77 -0.05 1.24 6.97
CA SER A 77 -0.06 1.42 8.42
C SER A 77 1.24 0.89 9.03
N ILE A 78 1.56 1.30 10.27
CA ILE A 78 2.80 0.93 10.98
C ILE A 78 2.44 -0.07 12.08
N SER A 79 3.07 -1.25 12.07
CA SER A 79 2.98 -2.33 13.08
C SER A 79 1.58 -2.91 13.35
N SER A 80 0.50 -2.30 12.86
CA SER A 80 -0.87 -2.79 12.95
C SER A 80 -1.71 -2.22 11.81
N PRO A 81 -2.75 -2.92 11.33
CA PRO A 81 -3.68 -2.34 10.37
C PRO A 81 -4.43 -1.18 11.03
N ASN A 82 -4.74 -0.12 10.27
CA ASN A 82 -5.77 0.84 10.67
C ASN A 82 -7.12 0.11 10.73
N THR A 83 -7.46 -0.44 11.90
CA THR A 83 -8.65 -1.30 12.11
C THR A 83 -9.95 -0.54 11.85
N PHE A 84 -9.99 0.74 12.20
CA PHE A 84 -11.15 1.59 11.90
C PHE A 84 -11.39 1.68 10.40
N LEU A 85 -10.37 2.09 9.63
CA LEU A 85 -10.50 2.24 8.19
C LEU A 85 -10.77 0.90 7.51
N PHE A 86 -10.06 -0.15 7.92
CA PHE A 86 -10.26 -1.50 7.39
C PHE A 86 -11.69 -2.01 7.64
N SER A 87 -12.24 -1.78 8.84
CA SER A 87 -13.63 -2.16 9.17
C SER A 87 -14.64 -1.47 8.26
N LYS A 88 -14.40 -0.20 7.90
CA LYS A 88 -15.28 0.55 6.98
C LYS A 88 -15.27 -0.06 5.58
N PHE A 89 -14.10 -0.46 5.07
CA PHE A 89 -14.02 -1.13 3.78
C PHE A 89 -14.69 -2.51 3.79
N MET A 90 -14.46 -3.30 4.84
CA MET A 90 -15.15 -4.59 5.04
C MET A 90 -16.68 -4.41 5.07
N SER A 91 -17.18 -3.42 5.83
CA SER A 91 -18.62 -3.15 5.90
C SER A 91 -19.21 -2.69 4.55
N LYS A 92 -18.50 -1.86 3.79
CA LYS A 92 -18.94 -1.41 2.46
C LYS A 92 -19.05 -2.56 1.47
N THR A 93 -18.18 -3.55 1.58
CA THR A 93 -18.09 -4.71 0.68
C THR A 93 -18.79 -5.96 1.23
N ALA A 94 -19.48 -5.86 2.37
CA ALA A 94 -20.03 -7.03 3.08
C ALA A 94 -21.08 -7.81 2.28
N ASN A 95 -21.78 -7.16 1.35
CA ASN A 95 -22.79 -7.81 0.50
C ASN A 95 -22.21 -8.29 -0.85
N ASP A 96 -20.94 -8.03 -1.13
CA ASP A 96 -20.26 -8.47 -2.34
C ASP A 96 -19.42 -9.71 -2.04
N MET A 97 -19.95 -10.89 -2.38
CA MET A 97 -19.29 -12.18 -2.16
C MET A 97 -18.04 -12.38 -3.03
N THR A 98 -17.82 -11.55 -4.05
CA THR A 98 -16.63 -11.64 -4.91
C THR A 98 -15.41 -10.98 -4.27
N ILE A 99 -15.63 -10.09 -3.29
CA ILE A 99 -14.57 -9.34 -2.62
C ILE A 99 -14.21 -10.03 -1.31
N ASN A 100 -13.05 -10.67 -1.30
CA ASN A 100 -12.37 -11.10 -0.08
C ASN A 100 -11.21 -10.17 0.22
N TRP A 101 -10.84 -10.04 1.49
CA TRP A 101 -9.76 -9.16 1.94
C TRP A 101 -8.59 -9.94 2.50
N CYS A 102 -7.39 -9.40 2.31
CA CYS A 102 -6.18 -9.88 2.94
C CYS A 102 -5.37 -8.72 3.54
N VAL A 103 -4.44 -9.08 4.43
CA VAL A 103 -3.54 -8.13 5.08
C VAL A 103 -2.10 -8.56 4.80
N LEU A 104 -1.35 -7.68 4.15
CA LEU A 104 0.05 -7.86 3.82
C LEU A 104 0.93 -7.24 4.90
N LYS A 105 1.91 -8.01 5.38
CA LYS A 105 3.01 -7.51 6.21
C LYS A 105 4.25 -7.31 5.36
N ILE A 106 4.75 -6.09 5.34
CA ILE A 106 5.86 -5.65 4.50
C ILE A 106 7.03 -5.27 5.39
N LYS A 107 8.25 -5.62 4.98
CA LYS A 107 9.46 -5.35 5.78
C LYS A 107 9.68 -3.84 5.93
N PRO A 108 10.01 -3.33 7.14
CA PRO A 108 10.24 -1.89 7.37
C PRO A 108 11.38 -1.29 6.54
N LYS A 109 12.31 -2.13 6.05
CA LYS A 109 13.40 -1.67 5.18
C LYS A 109 12.92 -0.84 3.99
N HIS A 110 11.73 -1.15 3.49
CA HIS A 110 11.10 -0.44 2.37
C HIS A 110 10.83 1.06 2.63
N ILE A 111 10.95 1.52 3.88
CA ILE A 111 10.89 2.95 4.21
C ILE A 111 12.06 3.72 3.60
N TYR A 112 13.28 3.15 3.66
CA TYR A 112 14.52 3.82 3.26
C TYR A 112 15.08 3.36 1.92
N ASP A 113 14.38 2.47 1.22
CA ASP A 113 14.72 2.05 -0.14
C ASP A 113 14.56 3.22 -1.12
N LEU A 114 15.52 3.42 -2.02
CA LEU A 114 15.47 4.51 -2.99
C LEU A 114 14.33 4.35 -4.00
N ASP A 115 14.01 3.10 -4.33
CA ASP A 115 12.98 2.74 -5.30
C ASP A 115 11.55 2.89 -4.74
N THR A 116 11.39 3.26 -3.47
CA THR A 116 10.08 3.56 -2.88
C THR A 116 9.85 5.07 -2.83
N LEU A 117 8.63 5.50 -3.15
CA LEU A 117 8.22 6.90 -3.00
C LEU A 117 8.41 7.37 -1.54
N LYS A 118 8.59 8.68 -1.36
CA LYS A 118 8.81 9.26 -0.01
C LYS A 118 7.61 8.92 0.88
N LEU A 119 7.84 8.15 1.95
CA LEU A 119 6.91 8.09 3.06
C LEU A 119 6.98 9.43 3.79
N PHE A 120 5.84 10.08 3.97
CA PHE A 120 5.71 11.20 4.87
C PHE A 120 5.35 10.64 6.25
N PRO A 121 6.30 10.56 7.20
CA PRO A 121 5.94 10.28 8.57
C PRO A 121 5.18 11.50 9.10
N ASN A 122 3.84 11.42 9.08
CA ASN A 122 2.88 12.35 9.66
C ASN A 122 3.22 13.85 9.55
N GLN A 123 2.49 14.56 8.68
CA GLN A 123 2.22 15.97 8.94
C GLN A 123 1.56 16.07 10.33
N THR A 124 2.26 16.64 11.28
CA THR A 124 1.66 17.16 12.51
C THR A 124 0.62 18.20 12.06
N ILE A 125 -0.67 17.92 12.30
CA ILE A 125 -1.73 18.94 12.27
C ILE A 125 -1.61 19.77 13.54
#